data_AF-A0A7V0MI35-F1
#
_entry.id   AF-A0A7V0MI35-F1
#
_cell.length_a   1.000
_cell.length_b   1.000
_cell.length_c   1.000
_cell.angle_alpha   90.00
_cell.angle_beta   90.00
_cell.angle_gamma   90.00
#
_symmetry.space_group_name_H-M   'P 1'
#
loop_
_entity.id
_entity.type
_entity.pdbx_description
1 polymer ?
#
loop_
_entity_poly.entity_id
_entity_poly.type
_entity_poly.pdbx_seq_one_letter_code
_entity_poly.pdbx_strand_id
1 'polypeptide(L)'
;MPKPTFEEIKGLCPEIEDGIIRAHLDSLGDFYFQRFSIGEVVEHLKKLSLINPDHPLEIILEFPGEDRVECTVLAYDYPFEFSLITGVMAGMGFHIITGDIFTYEQVREETPPSRAGKRRGRLAGKPKAQNRRKIIDHFSGWVDSPFSLDTWAPEFKKRLEDVIRLLEQGDEESLNKAKHDVNELVVRRLSRLPLAPHAFLSPMEINIDNEASPYTRLIVISEDTPAFLYTLSNALSLQGVSIKHVKIRTINRRIEDEIDIVDSRERKIEDPGMLDQIRLSVLLTKQFTYFLGNAPDPYSALNRFEYIVSEIVRAPTTGKWLDLLSNPYTLQKLAKLLGTSDFLWEDFIRVQYEALLPLLKPHIQKKRFSAPMETLPRRLTEALAGAHTFEEKKRRLNEFKDREIFLIDLDHILNPDVDFDDLSKRLTHLAENVVRAATEMVYEHLVERYGRPMSVAGLEARYAVFGLGKLGGADLGYASDIELLFVYSDKGQTDGEKSISNTEFFEFLVRETAQAIEAKREGIFQVDLRLRPHGNAGPLACSL
;
A
#
# COMPACT_ATOMS: atom_id res chain seq x y z
N MET A 1 -43.68 3.45 1.82
CA MET A 1 -44.88 4.29 1.65
C MET A 1 -44.73 5.11 0.36
N PRO A 2 -45.78 5.70 -0.22
CA PRO A 2 -45.59 6.68 -1.29
C PRO A 2 -44.76 7.86 -0.78
N LYS A 3 -43.97 8.48 -1.67
CA LYS A 3 -43.16 9.65 -1.36
C LYS A 3 -44.04 10.77 -0.78
N PRO A 4 -43.73 11.29 0.41
CA PRO A 4 -44.52 12.34 1.06
C PRO A 4 -44.48 13.63 0.24
N THR A 5 -45.57 14.38 0.32
CA THR A 5 -45.71 15.69 -0.33
C THR A 5 -44.98 16.77 0.48
N PHE A 6 -44.64 17.88 -0.20
CA PHE A 6 -44.05 19.05 0.45
C PHE A 6 -44.89 19.56 1.63
N GLU A 7 -46.21 19.62 1.47
CA GLU A 7 -47.13 20.11 2.51
C GLU A 7 -47.17 19.19 3.74
N GLU A 8 -47.11 17.86 3.55
CA GLU A 8 -47.06 16.90 4.65
C GLU A 8 -45.80 17.06 5.48
N ILE A 9 -44.63 17.21 4.84
CA ILE A 9 -43.37 17.46 5.55
C ILE A 9 -43.38 18.84 6.21
N LYS A 10 -43.77 19.89 5.46
CA LYS A 10 -43.76 21.26 5.96
C LYS A 10 -44.67 21.44 7.18
N GLY A 11 -45.80 20.75 7.24
CA GLY A 11 -46.69 20.73 8.39
C GLY A 11 -46.06 20.15 9.66
N LEU A 12 -45.10 19.23 9.52
CA LEU A 12 -44.41 18.55 10.63
C LEU A 12 -43.10 19.23 11.07
N CYS A 13 -42.50 20.05 10.20
CA CYS A 13 -41.29 20.86 10.49
C CYS A 13 -41.38 22.29 9.92
N PRO A 14 -42.31 23.12 10.45
CA PRO A 14 -42.52 24.48 9.93
C PRO A 14 -41.30 25.40 10.03
N GLU A 15 -40.38 25.09 10.95
CA GLU A 15 -39.13 25.81 11.19
C GLU A 15 -38.08 25.66 10.08
N ILE A 16 -38.18 24.61 9.26
CA ILE A 16 -37.20 24.35 8.18
C ILE A 16 -37.58 25.18 6.95
N GLU A 17 -36.59 25.83 6.35
CA GLU A 17 -36.79 26.61 5.12
C GLU A 17 -37.33 25.75 3.97
N ASP A 18 -38.30 26.30 3.23
CA ASP A 18 -39.00 25.61 2.15
C ASP A 18 -38.03 25.09 1.07
N GLY A 19 -36.96 25.85 0.79
CA GLY A 19 -35.93 25.46 -0.17
C GLY A 19 -35.19 24.17 0.23
N ILE A 20 -34.94 23.95 1.52
CA ILE A 20 -34.26 22.76 2.03
C ILE A 20 -35.18 21.53 1.88
N ILE A 21 -36.46 21.68 2.22
CA ILE A 21 -37.46 20.61 2.11
C ILE A 21 -37.62 20.19 0.64
N ARG A 22 -37.77 21.17 -0.27
CA ARG A 22 -37.87 20.88 -1.72
C ARG A 22 -36.61 20.21 -2.25
N ALA A 23 -35.43 20.73 -1.91
CA ALA A 23 -34.17 20.11 -2.31
C ALA A 23 -34.04 18.67 -1.81
N HIS A 24 -34.44 18.37 -0.57
CA HIS A 24 -34.43 17.00 -0.04
C HIS A 24 -35.39 16.06 -0.78
N LEU A 25 -36.62 16.53 -1.04
CA LEU A 25 -37.59 15.77 -1.82
C LEU A 25 -37.08 15.54 -3.25
N ASP A 26 -36.51 16.54 -3.91
CA ASP A 26 -36.07 16.42 -5.30
C ASP A 26 -34.80 15.59 -5.45
N SER A 27 -33.90 15.60 -4.46
CA SER A 27 -32.59 14.93 -4.53
C SER A 27 -32.62 13.44 -4.17
N LEU A 28 -33.72 12.93 -3.60
CA LEU A 28 -33.84 11.55 -3.12
C LEU A 28 -34.97 10.80 -3.85
N GLY A 29 -34.66 9.57 -4.26
CA GLY A 29 -35.61 8.67 -4.91
C GLY A 29 -36.62 8.02 -3.96
N ASP A 30 -37.58 7.29 -4.52
CA ASP A 30 -38.65 6.62 -3.76
C ASP A 30 -38.14 5.61 -2.74
N PHE A 31 -36.98 5.00 -2.97
CA PHE A 31 -36.40 4.00 -2.05
C PHE A 31 -36.17 4.57 -0.65
N TYR A 32 -35.69 5.81 -0.54
CA TYR A 32 -35.50 6.50 0.74
C TYR A 32 -36.82 6.64 1.52
N PHE A 33 -37.87 7.13 0.85
CA PHE A 33 -39.18 7.34 1.47
C PHE A 33 -39.97 6.04 1.70
N GLN A 34 -39.54 4.94 1.09
CA GLN A 34 -40.04 3.61 1.42
C GLN A 34 -39.36 3.04 2.66
N ARG A 35 -38.10 3.40 2.89
CA ARG A 35 -37.28 2.88 3.99
C ARG A 35 -37.56 3.54 5.33
N PHE A 36 -37.76 4.86 5.33
CA PHE A 36 -37.97 5.66 6.54
C PHE A 36 -39.42 6.12 6.67
N SER A 37 -39.92 6.10 7.90
CA SER A 37 -41.18 6.71 8.29
C SER A 37 -41.11 8.23 8.13
N ILE A 38 -42.28 8.88 8.04
CA ILE A 38 -42.33 10.34 7.91
C ILE A 38 -41.70 11.07 9.11
N GLY A 39 -41.74 10.45 10.31
CA GLY A 39 -41.10 10.98 11.51
C GLY A 39 -39.57 10.98 11.39
N GLU A 40 -38.99 9.87 10.95
CA GLU A 40 -37.55 9.74 10.70
C GLU A 40 -37.09 10.70 9.59
N VAL A 41 -37.87 10.84 8.51
CA VAL A 41 -37.58 11.80 7.43
C VAL A 41 -37.52 13.24 7.96
N VAL A 42 -38.47 13.61 8.83
CA VAL A 42 -38.49 14.94 9.47
C VAL A 42 -37.29 15.13 10.39
N GLU A 43 -36.90 14.09 11.14
CA GLU A 43 -35.70 14.15 11.99
C GLU A 43 -34.42 14.31 11.18
N HIS A 44 -34.27 13.54 10.10
CA HIS A 44 -33.15 13.68 9.16
C HIS A 44 -33.08 15.11 8.62
N LEU A 45 -34.21 15.68 8.18
CA LEU A 45 -34.28 17.06 7.70
C LEU A 45 -33.84 18.09 8.75
N LYS A 46 -34.31 17.95 10.00
CA LYS A 46 -33.91 18.83 11.11
C LYS A 46 -32.40 18.77 11.31
N LYS A 47 -31.82 17.58 11.37
CA LYS A 47 -30.38 17.39 11.53
C LYS A 47 -29.57 17.90 10.35
N LEU A 48 -29.99 17.60 9.11
CA LEU A 48 -29.36 18.11 7.90
C LEU A 48 -29.41 19.64 7.79
N SER A 49 -30.39 20.30 8.41
CA SER A 49 -30.47 21.77 8.45
C SER A 49 -29.43 22.43 9.35
N LEU A 50 -28.87 21.68 10.33
CA LEU A 50 -27.84 22.16 11.24
C LEU A 50 -26.43 22.09 10.63
N ILE A 51 -26.24 21.23 9.63
CA ILE A 51 -24.93 20.98 9.00
C ILE A 51 -24.43 22.23 8.28
N ASN A 52 -23.21 22.63 8.62
CA ASN A 52 -22.49 23.75 8.04
C ASN A 52 -20.96 23.50 8.11
N PRO A 53 -20.09 24.32 7.50
CA PRO A 53 -18.64 24.07 7.52
C PRO A 53 -18.00 23.94 8.92
N ASP A 54 -18.53 24.62 9.95
CA ASP A 54 -18.01 24.52 11.32
C ASP A 54 -18.56 23.28 12.06
N HIS A 55 -19.71 22.78 11.61
CA HIS A 55 -20.38 21.58 12.10
C HIS A 55 -20.78 20.66 10.91
N PRO A 56 -19.81 19.94 10.31
CA PRO A 56 -20.00 19.26 9.03
C PRO A 56 -20.74 17.91 9.12
N LEU A 57 -21.12 17.49 10.33
CA LEU A 57 -21.58 16.14 10.64
C LEU A 57 -22.64 16.16 11.74
N GLU A 58 -23.71 15.42 11.54
CA GLU A 58 -24.70 15.06 12.57
C GLU A 58 -24.84 13.54 12.65
N ILE A 59 -24.98 13.01 13.87
CA ILE A 59 -25.10 11.57 14.10
C ILE A 59 -26.28 11.29 15.04
N ILE A 60 -27.22 10.49 14.54
CA ILE A 60 -28.33 9.93 15.29
C ILE A 60 -27.94 8.51 15.71
N LEU A 61 -27.98 8.22 17.01
CA LEU A 61 -27.74 6.89 17.55
C LEU A 61 -28.95 6.48 18.37
N GLU A 62 -29.50 5.30 18.10
CA GLU A 62 -30.56 4.69 18.87
C GLU A 62 -30.13 3.28 19.33
N PHE A 63 -30.62 2.89 20.50
CA PHE A 63 -30.26 1.63 21.15
C PHE A 63 -31.51 0.80 21.43
N PRO A 64 -32.10 0.15 20.41
CA PRO A 64 -33.35 -0.59 20.55
C PRO A 64 -33.24 -1.88 21.39
N GLY A 65 -32.04 -2.27 21.83
CA GLY A 65 -31.79 -3.40 22.72
C GLY A 65 -30.39 -3.31 23.36
N GLU A 66 -30.01 -4.28 24.21
CA GLU A 66 -28.75 -4.24 24.98
C GLU A 66 -27.50 -4.12 24.11
N ASP A 67 -27.47 -4.80 22.95
CA ASP A 67 -26.31 -4.79 22.04
C ASP A 67 -26.64 -4.26 20.64
N ARG A 68 -27.88 -3.84 20.38
CA ARG A 68 -28.30 -3.37 19.06
C ARG A 68 -28.14 -1.86 18.94
N VAL A 69 -27.56 -1.42 17.83
CA VAL A 69 -27.32 -0.01 17.53
C VAL A 69 -27.90 0.31 16.15
N GLU A 70 -28.75 1.33 16.12
CA GLU A 70 -29.13 2.03 14.89
C GLU A 70 -28.32 3.33 14.81
N CYS A 71 -27.65 3.56 13.69
CA CYS A 71 -26.77 4.69 13.48
C CYS A 71 -27.09 5.35 12.14
N THR A 72 -27.50 6.62 12.20
CA THR A 72 -27.67 7.46 11.00
C THR A 72 -26.63 8.56 10.99
N VAL A 73 -25.78 8.57 9.97
CA VAL A 73 -24.74 9.55 9.73
C VAL A 73 -25.22 10.53 8.65
N LEU A 74 -25.18 11.82 8.97
CA LEU A 74 -25.64 12.90 8.10
C LEU A 74 -24.48 13.88 7.91
N ALA A 75 -24.01 14.05 6.68
CA ALA A 75 -22.86 14.91 6.38
C ALA A 75 -22.97 15.55 5.00
N TYR A 76 -22.05 16.45 4.67
CA TYR A 76 -21.76 16.73 3.27
C TYR A 76 -21.15 15.49 2.59
N ASP A 77 -21.31 15.40 1.27
CA ASP A 77 -20.65 14.40 0.41
C ASP A 77 -19.19 14.84 0.19
N TYR A 78 -18.25 14.05 0.68
CA TYR A 78 -16.81 14.27 0.57
C TYR A 78 -16.14 13.08 -0.10
N PRO A 79 -15.13 13.30 -0.94
CA PRO A 79 -14.34 12.18 -1.47
C PRO A 79 -13.85 11.27 -0.34
N PHE A 80 -14.08 9.95 -0.50
CA PHE A 80 -13.74 8.90 0.47
C PHE A 80 -14.61 8.86 1.75
N GLU A 81 -15.67 9.66 1.91
CA GLU A 81 -16.44 9.72 3.18
C GLU A 81 -17.00 8.38 3.60
N PHE A 82 -17.69 7.66 2.71
CA PHE A 82 -18.29 6.37 3.01
C PHE A 82 -17.25 5.34 3.47
N SER A 83 -16.06 5.36 2.85
CA SER A 83 -14.96 4.49 3.26
C SER A 83 -14.51 4.80 4.68
N LEU A 84 -14.31 6.07 5.00
CA LEU A 84 -13.82 6.44 6.33
C LEU A 84 -14.87 6.21 7.42
N ILE A 85 -16.15 6.40 7.11
CA ILE A 85 -17.26 6.07 8.02
C ILE A 85 -17.27 4.57 8.34
N THR A 86 -17.26 3.73 7.31
CA THR A 86 -17.25 2.26 7.49
C THR A 86 -15.96 1.76 8.14
N GLY A 87 -14.83 2.44 7.93
CA GLY A 87 -13.56 2.18 8.60
C GLY A 87 -13.61 2.48 10.11
N VAL A 88 -14.16 3.63 10.50
CA VAL A 88 -14.38 3.96 11.93
C VAL A 88 -15.31 2.93 12.58
N MET A 89 -16.42 2.59 11.92
CA MET A 89 -17.34 1.54 12.38
C MET A 89 -16.62 0.22 12.62
N ALA A 90 -15.88 -0.28 11.62
CA ALA A 90 -15.14 -1.53 11.74
C ALA A 90 -14.06 -1.47 12.83
N GLY A 91 -13.27 -0.40 12.89
CA GLY A 91 -12.21 -0.22 13.89
C GLY A 91 -12.73 -0.11 15.33
N MET A 92 -13.95 0.37 15.50
CA MET A 92 -14.63 0.46 16.80
C MET A 92 -15.50 -0.75 17.13
N GLY A 93 -15.44 -1.81 16.33
CA GLY A 93 -16.16 -3.06 16.58
C GLY A 93 -17.64 -3.04 16.24
N PHE A 94 -18.11 -2.08 15.44
CA PHE A 94 -19.48 -2.08 14.92
C PHE A 94 -19.62 -3.14 13.82
N HIS A 95 -20.44 -4.15 14.06
CA HIS A 95 -20.82 -5.18 13.10
C HIS A 95 -22.13 -4.80 12.41
N ILE A 96 -22.06 -4.44 11.13
CA ILE A 96 -23.20 -4.00 10.33
C ILE A 96 -24.04 -5.23 9.91
N ILE A 97 -25.31 -5.25 10.28
CA ILE A 97 -26.29 -6.26 9.84
C ILE A 97 -27.03 -5.76 8.61
N THR A 98 -27.50 -4.51 8.64
CA THR A 98 -28.12 -3.86 7.48
C THR A 98 -27.62 -2.44 7.34
N GLY A 99 -27.64 -1.90 6.14
CA GLY A 99 -27.36 -0.50 5.90
C GLY A 99 -27.98 -0.01 4.61
N ASP A 100 -28.43 1.23 4.62
CA ASP A 100 -29.05 1.92 3.49
C ASP A 100 -28.40 3.30 3.36
N ILE A 101 -27.65 3.50 2.27
CA ILE A 101 -26.75 4.65 2.06
C ILE A 101 -27.32 5.48 0.93
N PHE A 102 -27.47 6.79 1.15
CA PHE A 102 -28.12 7.68 0.21
C PHE A 102 -27.28 8.94 -0.04
N THR A 103 -26.90 9.17 -1.29
CA THR A 103 -26.27 10.44 -1.72
C THR A 103 -27.27 11.28 -2.49
N TYR A 104 -27.36 12.58 -2.19
CA TYR A 104 -28.22 13.52 -2.93
C TYR A 104 -27.84 13.57 -4.42
N GLU A 105 -28.82 13.50 -5.32
CA GLU A 105 -28.60 13.68 -6.75
C GLU A 105 -28.28 15.14 -7.12
N GLN A 106 -27.48 15.35 -8.19
CA GLN A 106 -27.10 16.69 -8.64
C GLN A 106 -28.20 17.27 -9.53
N VAL A 107 -28.73 18.44 -9.17
CA VAL A 107 -29.57 19.25 -10.08
C VAL A 107 -28.68 19.78 -11.20
N ARG A 108 -28.88 19.28 -12.44
CA ARG A 108 -28.11 19.72 -13.62
C ARG A 108 -28.43 21.19 -13.93
N GLU A 109 -27.52 22.10 -13.61
CA GLU A 109 -27.48 23.41 -14.28
C GLU A 109 -26.84 23.22 -15.66
N GLU A 110 -27.65 23.23 -16.73
CA GLU A 110 -27.18 23.24 -18.11
C GLU A 110 -26.33 24.50 -18.37
N THR A 111 -25.02 24.38 -18.23
CA THR A 111 -24.10 25.47 -18.64
C THR A 111 -23.43 25.08 -19.98
N PRO A 112 -23.38 25.96 -21.00
CA PRO A 112 -22.84 25.62 -22.31
C PRO A 112 -21.34 25.27 -22.24
N PRO A 113 -20.83 24.43 -23.16
CA PRO A 113 -19.47 23.93 -23.10
C PRO A 113 -18.46 25.07 -23.33
N SER A 114 -17.73 25.46 -22.28
CA SER A 114 -16.54 26.31 -22.42
C SER A 114 -15.33 25.47 -22.86
N ARG A 115 -14.56 26.01 -23.80
CA ARG A 115 -13.46 25.33 -24.49
C ARG A 115 -12.38 24.84 -23.51
N ALA A 116 -12.16 23.53 -23.51
CA ALA A 116 -11.21 22.83 -22.65
C ALA A 116 -9.74 23.14 -23.01
N GLY A 117 -8.98 23.65 -22.04
CA GLY A 117 -7.52 23.57 -21.99
C GLY A 117 -7.11 22.46 -21.02
N LYS A 118 -6.29 21.51 -21.49
CA LYS A 118 -5.71 20.43 -20.68
C LYS A 118 -4.86 21.01 -19.53
N ARG A 119 -5.34 20.93 -18.29
CA ARG A 119 -4.52 21.03 -17.09
C ARG A 119 -4.86 19.87 -16.14
N ARG A 120 -3.82 19.09 -15.82
CA ARG A 120 -3.82 17.97 -14.88
C ARG A 120 -4.23 18.40 -13.48
N GLY A 121 -5.10 17.59 -12.86
CA GLY A 121 -5.08 17.25 -11.42
C GLY A 121 -4.95 18.40 -10.43
N ARG A 122 -5.85 19.38 -10.48
CA ARG A 122 -6.07 20.30 -9.36
C ARG A 122 -7.45 19.97 -8.80
N LEU A 123 -7.52 19.59 -7.52
CA LEU A 123 -8.79 19.47 -6.80
C LEU A 123 -9.63 20.70 -7.12
N ALA A 124 -10.80 20.49 -7.72
CA ALA A 124 -11.72 21.58 -8.03
C ALA A 124 -12.04 22.32 -6.74
N GLY A 125 -12.02 23.66 -6.76
CA GLY A 125 -12.35 24.46 -5.58
C GLY A 125 -13.70 24.06 -5.01
N LYS A 126 -13.81 23.96 -3.68
CA LYS A 126 -15.04 23.51 -3.00
C LYS A 126 -16.25 24.33 -3.47
N PRO A 127 -17.38 23.68 -3.82
CA PRO A 127 -18.63 24.39 -4.05
C PRO A 127 -18.98 25.23 -2.82
N LYS A 128 -19.68 26.36 -3.00
CA LYS A 128 -20.26 27.09 -1.86
C LYS A 128 -21.05 26.11 -0.99
N ALA A 129 -20.96 26.24 0.34
CA ALA A 129 -21.54 25.30 1.31
C ALA A 129 -23.03 24.96 1.04
N GLN A 130 -23.78 25.91 0.48
CA GLN A 130 -25.19 25.78 0.14
C GLN A 130 -25.47 24.88 -1.10
N ASN A 131 -24.48 24.66 -1.96
CA ASN A 131 -24.59 23.84 -3.18
C ASN A 131 -23.88 22.49 -3.06
N ARG A 132 -23.43 22.13 -1.85
CA ARG A 132 -22.77 20.85 -1.61
C ARG A 132 -23.81 19.77 -1.40
N ARG A 133 -23.59 18.62 -2.04
CA ARG A 133 -24.41 17.43 -1.84
C ARG A 133 -24.28 16.95 -0.41
N LYS A 134 -25.32 16.28 0.06
CA LYS A 134 -25.41 15.69 1.39
C LYS A 134 -25.58 14.19 1.27
N ILE A 135 -25.17 13.49 2.31
CA ILE A 135 -25.36 12.05 2.47
C ILE A 135 -26.27 11.76 3.66
N ILE A 136 -26.96 10.63 3.58
CA ILE A 136 -27.74 10.03 4.67
C ILE A 136 -27.38 8.56 4.68
N ASP A 137 -26.54 8.16 5.63
CA ASP A 137 -26.06 6.79 5.72
C ASP A 137 -26.61 6.15 6.98
N HIS A 138 -27.51 5.19 6.82
CA HIS A 138 -28.16 4.50 7.93
C HIS A 138 -27.64 3.08 8.06
N PHE A 139 -27.31 2.67 9.28
CA PHE A 139 -26.76 1.35 9.60
C PHE A 139 -27.44 0.78 10.85
N SER A 140 -27.81 -0.50 10.77
CA SER A 140 -28.28 -1.30 11.90
C SER A 140 -27.28 -2.40 12.18
N GLY A 141 -26.97 -2.64 13.44
CA GLY A 141 -26.08 -3.73 13.80
C GLY A 141 -25.90 -3.89 15.30
N TRP A 142 -24.73 -4.37 15.67
CA TRP A 142 -24.32 -4.55 17.06
C TRP A 142 -22.85 -4.20 17.25
N VAL A 143 -22.45 -3.94 18.49
CA VAL A 143 -21.10 -3.48 18.83
C VAL A 143 -20.37 -4.52 19.66
N ASP A 144 -19.24 -5.01 19.15
CA ASP A 144 -18.29 -5.82 19.91
C ASP A 144 -17.21 -4.92 20.52
N SER A 145 -17.48 -4.42 21.72
CA SER A 145 -16.61 -3.52 22.45
C SER A 145 -16.44 -3.98 23.90
N PRO A 146 -15.23 -3.87 24.48
CA PRO A 146 -15.05 -4.09 25.92
C PRO A 146 -15.68 -2.98 26.79
N PHE A 147 -16.18 -1.90 26.17
CA PHE A 147 -16.81 -0.77 26.84
C PHE A 147 -18.33 -0.79 26.64
N SER A 148 -19.08 -0.26 27.61
CA SER A 148 -20.53 -0.08 27.50
C SER A 148 -20.91 0.89 26.38
N LEU A 149 -22.14 0.79 25.88
CA LEU A 149 -22.67 1.69 24.83
C LEU A 149 -22.60 3.17 25.23
N ASP A 150 -22.81 3.50 26.51
CA ASP A 150 -22.70 4.88 27.03
C ASP A 150 -21.28 5.46 26.92
N THR A 151 -20.25 4.60 26.95
CA THR A 151 -18.85 5.01 26.78
C THR A 151 -18.43 4.96 25.32
N TRP A 152 -18.91 3.94 24.60
CA TRP A 152 -18.61 3.73 23.19
C TRP A 152 -19.20 4.82 22.30
N ALA A 153 -20.45 5.24 22.54
CA ALA A 153 -21.17 6.16 21.67
C ALA A 153 -20.54 7.57 21.59
N PRO A 154 -20.14 8.23 22.70
CA PRO A 154 -19.44 9.53 22.62
C PRO A 154 -18.11 9.43 21.89
N GLU A 155 -17.34 8.36 22.12
CA GLU A 155 -16.06 8.13 21.45
C GLU A 155 -16.25 7.86 19.95
N PHE A 156 -17.29 7.12 19.58
CA PHE A 156 -17.66 6.87 18.19
C PHE A 156 -18.04 8.15 17.46
N LYS A 157 -18.88 8.98 18.08
CA LYS A 157 -19.24 10.28 17.52
C LYS A 157 -18.02 11.17 17.34
N LYS A 158 -17.17 11.27 18.36
CA LYS A 158 -15.94 12.08 18.31
C LYS A 158 -15.02 11.64 17.17
N ARG A 159 -14.80 10.33 17.00
CA ARG A 159 -13.91 9.82 15.93
C ARG A 159 -14.45 10.12 14.54
N LEU A 160 -15.75 9.93 14.31
CA LEU A 160 -16.36 10.34 13.04
C LEU A 160 -16.25 11.85 12.83
N GLU A 161 -16.47 12.66 13.86
CA GLU A 161 -16.34 14.10 13.78
C GLU A 161 -14.92 14.55 13.43
N ASP A 162 -13.90 13.99 14.09
CA ASP A 162 -12.50 14.28 13.80
C ASP A 162 -12.14 13.96 12.34
N VAL A 163 -12.59 12.81 11.84
CA VAL A 163 -12.39 12.37 10.45
C VAL A 163 -13.09 13.29 9.44
N ILE A 164 -14.38 13.60 9.65
CA ILE A 164 -15.13 14.47 8.74
C ILE A 164 -14.59 15.90 8.77
N ARG A 165 -14.12 16.39 9.93
CA ARG A 165 -13.45 17.70 10.03
C ARG A 165 -12.17 17.75 9.21
N LEU A 166 -11.40 16.66 9.13
CA LEU A 166 -10.24 16.58 8.23
C LEU A 166 -10.66 16.64 6.75
N LEU A 167 -11.73 15.93 6.37
CA LEU A 167 -12.29 16.04 5.00
C LEU A 167 -12.81 17.46 4.69
N GLU A 168 -13.34 18.16 5.69
CA GLU A 168 -13.76 19.56 5.59
C GLU A 168 -12.61 20.55 5.41
N GLN A 169 -11.35 20.16 5.62
CA GLN A 169 -10.19 20.98 5.22
C GLN A 169 -9.94 20.85 3.72
N GLY A 170 -10.06 19.63 3.18
CA GLY A 170 -10.10 19.33 1.74
C GLY A 170 -8.79 19.50 0.98
N ASP A 171 -7.68 19.59 1.71
CA ASP A 171 -6.34 19.41 1.19
C ASP A 171 -5.90 17.93 1.26
N GLU A 172 -4.86 17.60 0.50
CA GLU A 172 -4.36 16.23 0.38
C GLU A 172 -3.71 15.71 1.68
N GLU A 173 -3.09 16.59 2.47
CA GLU A 173 -2.44 16.23 3.73
C GLU A 173 -3.49 15.80 4.77
N SER A 174 -4.56 16.57 4.91
CA SER A 174 -5.69 16.25 5.79
C SER A 174 -6.40 14.96 5.40
N LEU A 175 -6.60 14.72 4.09
CA LEU A 175 -7.17 13.46 3.60
C LEU A 175 -6.26 12.27 3.96
N ASN A 176 -4.96 12.39 3.73
CA ASN A 176 -4.01 11.34 4.05
C ASN A 176 -3.95 11.06 5.55
N LYS A 177 -4.05 12.11 6.38
CA LYS A 177 -4.16 11.98 7.83
C LYS A 177 -5.44 11.26 8.25
N ALA A 178 -6.60 11.63 7.70
CA ALA A 178 -7.86 10.95 7.99
C ALA A 178 -7.81 9.47 7.65
N LYS A 179 -7.25 9.12 6.48
CA LYS A 179 -7.02 7.73 6.07
C LYS A 179 -6.06 7.01 7.00
N HIS A 180 -4.98 7.66 7.43
CA HIS A 180 -4.02 7.08 8.37
C HIS A 180 -4.68 6.73 9.71
N ASP A 181 -5.39 7.68 10.31
CA ASP A 181 -6.04 7.52 11.61
C ASP A 181 -7.10 6.39 11.59
N VAL A 182 -7.90 6.30 10.51
CA VAL A 182 -8.91 5.24 10.35
C VAL A 182 -8.26 3.88 10.11
N ASN A 183 -7.23 3.81 9.27
CA ASN A 183 -6.50 2.57 9.03
C ASN A 183 -5.86 2.02 10.32
N GLU A 184 -5.28 2.89 11.16
CA GLU A 184 -4.71 2.49 12.45
C GLU A 184 -5.77 1.84 13.35
N LEU A 185 -6.98 2.42 13.40
CA LEU A 185 -8.11 1.87 14.15
C LEU A 185 -8.51 0.48 13.65
N VAL A 186 -8.68 0.34 12.33
CA VAL A 186 -9.04 -0.93 11.70
C VAL A 186 -7.99 -2.00 12.00
N VAL A 187 -6.70 -1.68 11.85
CA VAL A 187 -5.61 -2.62 12.06
C VAL A 187 -5.51 -3.05 13.52
N ARG A 188 -5.66 -2.11 14.46
CA ARG A 188 -5.68 -2.41 15.89
C ARG A 188 -6.84 -3.32 16.29
N ARG A 189 -7.97 -3.24 15.57
CA ARG A 189 -9.10 -4.16 15.73
C ARG A 189 -8.76 -5.54 15.14
N LEU A 190 -8.23 -5.58 13.91
CA LEU A 190 -7.87 -6.82 13.22
C LEU A 190 -6.87 -7.67 14.01
N SER A 191 -5.87 -7.05 14.65
CA SER A 191 -4.86 -7.75 15.46
C SER A 191 -5.42 -8.46 16.70
N ARG A 192 -6.66 -8.14 17.11
CA ARG A 192 -7.35 -8.78 18.24
C ARG A 192 -8.24 -9.95 17.81
N LEU A 193 -8.51 -10.11 16.52
CA LEU A 193 -9.37 -11.18 16.02
C LEU A 193 -8.58 -12.50 15.96
N PRO A 194 -9.19 -13.63 16.34
CA PRO A 194 -8.53 -14.92 16.31
C PRO A 194 -8.12 -15.31 14.89
N LEU A 195 -6.87 -15.74 14.74
CA LEU A 195 -6.31 -16.21 13.48
C LEU A 195 -7.06 -17.47 13.04
N ALA A 196 -7.80 -17.40 11.92
CA ALA A 196 -8.39 -18.59 11.32
C ALA A 196 -7.24 -19.47 10.78
N PRO A 197 -6.99 -20.67 11.35
CA PRO A 197 -5.75 -21.39 11.05
C PRO A 197 -5.75 -22.02 9.64
N HIS A 198 -6.91 -22.16 9.00
CA HIS A 198 -7.07 -22.81 7.69
C HIS A 198 -8.10 -22.04 6.85
N ALA A 199 -7.62 -21.07 6.10
CA ALA A 199 -8.42 -20.27 5.18
C ALA A 199 -8.70 -21.05 3.89
N PHE A 200 -9.80 -21.79 3.82
CA PHE A 200 -10.38 -22.04 2.50
C PHE A 200 -10.96 -20.70 2.04
N LEU A 201 -10.58 -20.23 0.85
CA LEU A 201 -11.27 -19.08 0.25
C LEU A 201 -12.73 -19.49 0.08
N SER A 202 -13.60 -18.92 0.91
CA SER A 202 -15.03 -19.14 0.79
C SER A 202 -15.49 -18.71 -0.60
N PRO A 203 -16.35 -19.49 -1.29
CA PRO A 203 -16.89 -19.10 -2.58
C PRO A 203 -17.51 -17.71 -2.49
N MET A 204 -17.17 -16.85 -3.45
CA MET A 204 -17.69 -15.50 -3.57
C MET A 204 -18.35 -15.36 -4.93
N GLU A 205 -19.51 -14.73 -4.95
CA GLU A 205 -20.21 -14.37 -6.18
C GLU A 205 -20.15 -12.86 -6.34
N ILE A 206 -19.72 -12.42 -7.53
CA ILE A 206 -19.74 -11.01 -7.92
C ILE A 206 -20.56 -10.91 -9.20
N ASN A 207 -21.72 -10.28 -9.09
CA ASN A 207 -22.53 -9.93 -10.25
C ASN A 207 -22.46 -8.43 -10.51
N ILE A 208 -22.45 -8.04 -11.78
CA ILE A 208 -22.57 -6.64 -12.17
C ILE A 208 -23.81 -6.54 -13.05
N ASP A 209 -24.85 -5.90 -12.55
CA ASP A 209 -26.04 -5.57 -13.31
C ASP A 209 -25.89 -4.16 -13.87
N ASN A 210 -25.85 -4.08 -15.20
CA ASN A 210 -25.75 -2.83 -15.93
C ASN A 210 -26.96 -2.61 -16.84
N GLU A 211 -28.10 -3.26 -16.59
CA GLU A 211 -29.30 -3.18 -17.43
C GLU A 211 -30.48 -2.57 -16.67
N ALA A 212 -30.73 -2.99 -15.43
CA ALA A 212 -31.98 -2.67 -14.73
C ALA A 212 -32.04 -1.26 -14.11
N SER A 213 -30.87 -0.61 -13.92
CA SER A 213 -30.72 0.63 -13.15
C SER A 213 -30.08 1.74 -14.00
N PRO A 214 -30.34 3.04 -13.71
CA PRO A 214 -29.55 4.15 -14.25
C PRO A 214 -28.08 4.12 -13.80
N TYR A 215 -27.77 3.33 -12.77
CA TYR A 215 -26.42 3.11 -12.24
C TYR A 215 -25.87 1.74 -12.67
N THR A 216 -24.57 1.55 -12.50
CA THR A 216 -23.97 0.22 -12.57
C THR A 216 -24.11 -0.41 -11.19
N ARG A 217 -24.78 -1.55 -11.07
CA ARG A 217 -25.02 -2.21 -9.79
C ARG A 217 -24.05 -3.37 -9.60
N LEU A 218 -23.20 -3.26 -8.59
CA LEU A 218 -22.32 -4.32 -8.12
C LEU A 218 -23.02 -5.10 -7.00
N ILE A 219 -23.15 -6.41 -7.17
CA ILE A 219 -23.73 -7.32 -6.17
C ILE A 219 -22.63 -8.24 -5.67
N VAL A 220 -22.39 -8.22 -4.37
CA VAL A 220 -21.34 -9.00 -3.70
C VAL A 220 -21.97 -9.96 -2.71
N ILE A 221 -21.79 -11.26 -2.95
CA ILE A 221 -22.25 -12.30 -2.03
C ILE A 221 -21.03 -13.10 -1.56
N SER A 222 -20.75 -13.06 -0.25
CA SER A 222 -19.58 -13.73 0.32
C SER A 222 -19.69 -13.92 1.84
N GLU A 223 -18.78 -14.69 2.43
CA GLU A 223 -18.63 -14.70 3.89
C GLU A 223 -18.16 -13.33 4.38
N ASP A 224 -18.70 -12.86 5.49
CA ASP A 224 -18.34 -11.57 6.07
C ASP A 224 -16.87 -11.57 6.51
N THR A 225 -16.14 -10.52 6.11
CA THR A 225 -14.75 -10.31 6.50
C THR A 225 -14.62 -8.94 7.16
N PRO A 226 -13.89 -8.84 8.29
CA PRO A 226 -13.72 -7.58 8.99
C PRO A 226 -13.18 -6.48 8.06
N ALA A 227 -13.75 -5.28 8.17
CA ALA A 227 -13.35 -4.09 7.40
C ALA A 227 -13.44 -4.23 5.86
N PHE A 228 -14.21 -5.19 5.34
CA PHE A 228 -14.41 -5.36 3.90
C PHE A 228 -14.99 -4.12 3.22
N LEU A 229 -16.06 -3.54 3.76
CA LEU A 229 -16.69 -2.36 3.17
C LEU A 229 -15.74 -1.16 3.12
N TYR A 230 -14.96 -0.96 4.18
CA TYR A 230 -13.94 0.08 4.24
C TYR A 230 -12.93 -0.07 3.11
N THR A 231 -12.31 -1.24 3.01
CA THR A 231 -11.26 -1.52 2.03
C THR A 231 -11.79 -1.53 0.60
N LEU A 232 -13.01 -2.04 0.38
CA LEU A 232 -13.64 -2.04 -0.94
C LEU A 232 -13.97 -0.62 -1.39
N SER A 233 -14.65 0.16 -0.56
CA SER A 233 -15.05 1.52 -0.90
C SER A 233 -13.86 2.47 -1.10
N ASN A 234 -12.78 2.28 -0.32
CA ASN A 234 -11.53 3.01 -0.54
C ASN A 234 -10.89 2.63 -1.88
N ALA A 235 -10.84 1.33 -2.23
CA ALA A 235 -10.32 0.86 -3.52
C ALA A 235 -11.13 1.40 -4.72
N LEU A 236 -12.46 1.42 -4.63
CA LEU A 236 -13.33 2.02 -5.65
C LEU A 236 -13.05 3.52 -5.80
N SER A 237 -12.94 4.23 -4.68
CA SER A 237 -12.66 5.67 -4.69
C SER A 237 -11.29 5.99 -5.32
N LEU A 238 -10.26 5.16 -5.08
CA LEU A 238 -8.95 5.30 -5.72
C LEU A 238 -8.98 5.09 -7.25
N GLN A 239 -9.97 4.36 -7.76
CA GLN A 239 -10.22 4.16 -9.19
C GLN A 239 -11.07 5.28 -9.82
N GLY A 240 -11.47 6.28 -9.02
CA GLY A 240 -12.38 7.33 -9.48
C GLY A 240 -13.81 6.81 -9.70
N VAL A 241 -14.18 5.75 -8.98
CA VAL A 241 -15.55 5.23 -8.92
C VAL A 241 -16.24 5.83 -7.69
N SER A 242 -17.42 6.41 -7.89
CA SER A 242 -18.24 6.96 -6.81
C SER A 242 -19.42 6.05 -6.51
N ILE A 243 -19.76 5.93 -5.24
CA ILE A 243 -20.90 5.18 -4.74
C ILE A 243 -22.11 6.13 -4.69
N LYS A 244 -23.28 5.66 -5.13
CA LYS A 244 -24.54 6.42 -5.09
C LYS A 244 -25.54 5.87 -4.09
N HIS A 245 -25.62 4.55 -4.03
CA HIS A 245 -26.48 3.85 -3.12
C HIS A 245 -25.82 2.55 -2.69
N VAL A 246 -25.96 2.21 -1.42
CA VAL A 246 -25.53 0.91 -0.89
C VAL A 246 -26.65 0.32 -0.08
N LYS A 247 -26.92 -0.96 -0.34
CA LYS A 247 -27.76 -1.79 0.49
C LYS A 247 -26.91 -2.93 1.04
N ILE A 248 -26.71 -2.92 2.36
CA ILE A 248 -25.92 -3.91 3.08
C ILE A 248 -26.87 -4.90 3.71
N ARG A 249 -26.56 -6.19 3.63
CA ARG A 249 -27.33 -7.23 4.32
C ARG A 249 -26.44 -8.39 4.74
N THR A 250 -26.43 -8.69 6.03
CA THR A 250 -25.63 -9.78 6.61
C THR A 250 -26.55 -10.79 7.30
N ILE A 251 -26.54 -12.05 6.84
CA ILE A 251 -27.29 -13.16 7.45
C ILE A 251 -26.34 -14.32 7.71
N ASN A 252 -26.27 -14.81 8.95
CA ASN A 252 -25.43 -15.97 9.33
C ASN A 252 -23.96 -15.85 8.85
N ARG A 253 -23.36 -14.65 8.99
CA ARG A 253 -22.01 -14.32 8.51
C ARG A 253 -21.84 -14.36 6.99
N ARG A 254 -22.92 -14.32 6.21
CA ARG A 254 -22.90 -14.14 4.76
C ARG A 254 -23.43 -12.75 4.42
N ILE A 255 -22.63 -11.97 3.72
CA ILE A 255 -23.03 -10.66 3.19
C ILE A 255 -23.68 -10.82 1.82
N GLU A 256 -24.68 -9.99 1.56
CA GLU A 256 -25.39 -9.77 0.30
C GLU A 256 -25.47 -8.26 0.09
N ASP A 257 -24.39 -7.68 -0.42
CA ASP A 257 -24.28 -6.23 -0.57
C ASP A 257 -24.58 -5.81 -2.01
N GLU A 258 -25.49 -4.85 -2.18
CA GLU A 258 -25.77 -4.20 -3.47
C GLU A 258 -25.22 -2.77 -3.45
N ILE A 259 -24.31 -2.45 -4.36
CA ILE A 259 -23.61 -1.16 -4.44
C ILE A 259 -23.85 -0.56 -5.82
N ASP A 260 -24.62 0.52 -5.89
CA ASP A 260 -24.80 1.31 -7.10
C ASP A 260 -23.62 2.28 -7.26
N ILE A 261 -22.89 2.16 -8.37
CA ILE A 261 -21.65 2.88 -8.66
C ILE A 261 -21.71 3.63 -9.99
N VAL A 262 -20.93 4.71 -10.07
CA VAL A 262 -20.77 5.56 -11.26
C VAL A 262 -19.31 5.95 -11.51
N ASP A 263 -18.98 6.34 -12.73
CA ASP A 263 -17.68 6.88 -13.09
C ASP A 263 -17.43 8.27 -12.48
N SER A 264 -16.19 8.76 -12.59
CA SER A 264 -15.79 10.12 -12.16
C SER A 264 -16.58 11.27 -12.80
N ARG A 265 -17.39 11.01 -13.83
CA ARG A 265 -18.27 11.98 -14.50
C ARG A 265 -19.74 11.76 -14.15
N GLU A 266 -20.03 10.96 -13.13
CA GLU A 266 -21.37 10.61 -12.64
C GLU A 266 -22.21 9.83 -13.64
N ARG A 267 -21.57 9.07 -14.52
CA ARG A 267 -22.26 8.26 -15.52
C ARG A 267 -22.14 6.79 -15.16
N LYS A 268 -23.11 6.02 -15.65
CA LYS A 268 -23.06 4.57 -15.67
C LYS A 268 -21.75 4.07 -16.29
N ILE A 269 -21.15 3.05 -15.68
CA ILE A 269 -19.88 2.48 -16.12
C ILE A 269 -20.20 1.42 -17.18
N GLU A 270 -19.96 1.76 -18.44
CA GLU A 270 -20.24 0.87 -19.58
C GLU A 270 -18.98 0.23 -20.17
N ASP A 271 -17.80 0.76 -19.83
CA ASP A 271 -16.53 0.24 -20.33
C ASP A 271 -16.23 -1.16 -19.74
N PRO A 272 -16.16 -2.22 -20.57
CA PRO A 272 -15.94 -3.57 -20.06
C PRO A 272 -14.60 -3.73 -19.31
N GLY A 273 -13.56 -3.00 -19.73
CA GLY A 273 -12.26 -3.02 -19.05
C GLY A 273 -12.36 -2.49 -17.62
N MET A 274 -13.03 -1.36 -17.43
CA MET A 274 -13.29 -0.79 -16.11
C MET A 274 -14.16 -1.70 -15.23
N LEU A 275 -15.16 -2.39 -15.80
CA LEU A 275 -15.99 -3.35 -15.06
C LEU A 275 -15.17 -4.57 -14.59
N ASP A 276 -14.28 -5.10 -15.44
CA ASP A 276 -13.37 -6.18 -15.07
C ASP A 276 -12.37 -5.75 -14.00
N GLN A 277 -11.89 -4.50 -14.06
CA GLN A 277 -11.03 -3.92 -13.02
C GLN A 277 -11.74 -3.82 -11.67
N ILE A 278 -12.99 -3.34 -11.66
CA ILE A 278 -13.81 -3.29 -10.44
C ILE A 278 -14.01 -4.69 -9.88
N ARG A 279 -14.38 -5.67 -10.71
CA ARG A 279 -14.53 -7.07 -10.30
C ARG A 279 -13.25 -7.62 -9.70
N LEU A 280 -12.10 -7.36 -10.34
CA LEU A 280 -10.80 -7.76 -9.82
C LEU A 280 -10.55 -7.12 -8.45
N SER A 281 -10.74 -5.82 -8.29
CA SER A 281 -10.53 -5.14 -7.01
C SER A 281 -11.41 -5.70 -5.90
N VAL A 282 -12.68 -6.02 -6.18
CA VAL A 282 -13.55 -6.63 -5.17
C VAL A 282 -13.03 -8.01 -4.77
N LEU A 283 -12.66 -8.87 -5.72
CA LEU A 283 -12.07 -10.18 -5.44
C LEU A 283 -10.81 -10.05 -4.59
N LEU A 284 -9.89 -9.19 -5.03
CA LEU A 284 -8.61 -8.96 -4.38
C LEU A 284 -8.77 -8.46 -2.95
N THR A 285 -9.57 -7.42 -2.76
CA THR A 285 -9.84 -6.85 -1.45
C THR A 285 -10.48 -7.88 -0.53
N LYS A 286 -11.44 -8.65 -1.02
CA LYS A 286 -12.11 -9.67 -0.21
C LYS A 286 -11.15 -10.77 0.22
N GLN A 287 -10.37 -11.29 -0.70
CA GLN A 287 -9.46 -12.40 -0.42
C GLN A 287 -8.24 -11.96 0.40
N PHE A 288 -7.73 -10.74 0.17
CA PHE A 288 -6.59 -10.21 0.91
C PHE A 288 -6.94 -9.82 2.35
N THR A 289 -8.10 -9.19 2.58
CA THR A 289 -8.54 -8.83 3.95
C THR A 289 -8.65 -10.03 4.87
N TYR A 290 -8.93 -11.21 4.31
CA TYR A 290 -8.89 -12.47 5.06
C TYR A 290 -7.49 -12.77 5.64
N PHE A 291 -6.42 -12.56 4.86
CA PHE A 291 -5.05 -12.87 5.28
C PHE A 291 -4.39 -11.78 6.11
N LEU A 292 -5.02 -10.61 6.18
CA LEU A 292 -4.45 -9.42 6.79
C LEU A 292 -4.13 -9.61 8.29
N GLY A 293 -4.94 -10.37 9.01
CA GLY A 293 -4.69 -10.68 10.42
C GLY A 293 -3.40 -11.47 10.68
N ASN A 294 -2.87 -12.18 9.66
CA ASN A 294 -1.61 -12.93 9.75
C ASN A 294 -0.38 -12.13 9.28
N ALA A 295 -0.56 -10.89 8.82
CA ALA A 295 0.56 -10.05 8.41
C ALA A 295 1.33 -9.54 9.64
N PRO A 296 2.67 -9.45 9.61
CA PRO A 296 3.46 -8.91 10.72
C PRO A 296 3.07 -7.47 11.07
N ASP A 297 2.86 -6.65 10.04
CA ASP A 297 2.21 -5.35 10.12
C ASP A 297 1.01 -5.31 9.16
N PRO A 298 -0.23 -5.51 9.67
CA PRO A 298 -1.44 -5.45 8.87
C PRO A 298 -1.70 -4.05 8.28
N TYR A 299 -1.25 -2.97 8.92
CA TYR A 299 -1.41 -1.61 8.41
C TYR A 299 -0.61 -1.42 7.14
N SER A 300 0.68 -1.72 7.22
CA SER A 300 1.57 -1.64 6.07
C SER A 300 1.12 -2.58 4.96
N ALA A 301 0.70 -3.81 5.30
CA ALA A 301 0.22 -4.78 4.33
C ALA A 301 -0.99 -4.27 3.53
N LEU A 302 -1.98 -3.67 4.20
CA LEU A 302 -3.18 -3.15 3.56
C LEU A 302 -2.88 -1.98 2.61
N ASN A 303 -2.18 -0.95 3.09
CA ASN A 303 -1.86 0.22 2.28
C ASN A 303 -1.04 -0.14 1.03
N ARG A 304 -0.07 -1.04 1.18
CA ARG A 304 0.79 -1.51 0.09
C ARG A 304 0.03 -2.37 -0.91
N PHE A 305 -0.91 -3.17 -0.42
CA PHE A 305 -1.78 -3.96 -1.29
C PHE A 305 -2.68 -3.05 -2.13
N GLU A 306 -3.30 -2.04 -1.53
CA GLU A 306 -4.10 -1.05 -2.26
C GLU A 306 -3.28 -0.35 -3.35
N TYR A 307 -2.03 0.01 -3.05
CA TYR A 307 -1.11 0.55 -4.06
C TYR A 307 -0.89 -0.45 -5.22
N ILE A 308 -0.54 -1.70 -4.92
CA ILE A 308 -0.32 -2.73 -5.95
C ILE A 308 -1.59 -2.93 -6.80
N VAL A 309 -2.77 -3.03 -6.17
CA VAL A 309 -4.04 -3.18 -6.89
C VAL A 309 -4.26 -2.00 -7.82
N SER A 310 -3.99 -0.77 -7.37
CA SER A 310 -4.16 0.43 -8.20
C SER A 310 -3.25 0.43 -9.44
N GLU A 311 -2.02 -0.09 -9.32
CA GLU A 311 -1.06 -0.15 -10.43
C GLU A 311 -1.34 -1.34 -11.37
N ILE A 312 -1.69 -2.51 -10.83
CA ILE A 312 -2.11 -3.69 -11.62
C ILE A 312 -3.34 -3.37 -12.47
N VAL A 313 -4.31 -2.68 -11.88
CA VAL A 313 -5.55 -2.29 -12.55
C VAL A 313 -5.26 -1.38 -13.75
N ARG A 314 -4.27 -0.49 -13.65
CA ARG A 314 -3.85 0.39 -14.75
C ARG A 314 -3.04 -0.33 -15.84
N ALA A 315 -2.49 -1.50 -15.56
CA ALA A 315 -1.64 -2.25 -16.49
C ALA A 315 -2.48 -3.11 -17.45
N PRO A 316 -2.12 -3.19 -18.75
CA PRO A 316 -2.85 -3.98 -19.76
C PRO A 316 -2.74 -5.51 -19.60
N THR A 317 -2.06 -6.00 -18.56
CA THR A 317 -1.80 -7.42 -18.27
C THR A 317 -2.75 -8.03 -17.22
N THR A 318 -3.91 -7.41 -16.99
CA THR A 318 -4.92 -7.73 -15.95
C THR A 318 -5.25 -9.23 -15.84
N GLY A 319 -5.36 -9.95 -16.96
CA GLY A 319 -5.71 -11.38 -16.98
C GLY A 319 -4.70 -12.31 -16.29
N LYS A 320 -3.40 -12.00 -16.32
CA LYS A 320 -2.37 -12.84 -15.65
C LYS A 320 -2.39 -12.71 -14.13
N TRP A 321 -2.87 -11.57 -13.63
CA TRP A 321 -2.92 -11.25 -12.20
C TRP A 321 -4.09 -11.93 -11.50
N LEU A 322 -5.22 -12.09 -12.19
CA LEU A 322 -6.40 -12.81 -11.70
C LEU A 322 -6.06 -14.24 -11.28
N ASP A 323 -5.39 -15.01 -12.13
CA ASP A 323 -5.04 -16.40 -11.84
C ASP A 323 -4.09 -16.54 -10.64
N LEU A 324 -3.17 -15.58 -10.51
CA LEU A 324 -2.19 -15.52 -9.43
C LEU A 324 -2.86 -15.23 -8.09
N LEU A 325 -3.69 -14.20 -8.09
CA LEU A 325 -4.29 -13.67 -6.88
C LEU A 325 -5.55 -14.43 -6.47
N SER A 326 -6.10 -15.28 -7.34
CA SER A 326 -7.13 -16.27 -6.96
C SER A 326 -6.57 -17.41 -6.08
N ASN A 327 -5.24 -17.48 -5.89
CA ASN A 327 -4.62 -18.52 -5.09
C ASN A 327 -4.46 -18.08 -3.61
N PRO A 328 -5.11 -18.76 -2.64
CA PRO A 328 -5.06 -18.40 -1.22
C PRO A 328 -3.63 -18.32 -0.66
N TYR A 329 -2.77 -19.27 -1.06
CA TYR A 329 -1.40 -19.36 -0.57
C TYR A 329 -0.53 -18.21 -1.09
N THR A 330 -0.79 -17.76 -2.33
CA THR A 330 -0.11 -16.61 -2.93
C THR A 330 -0.49 -15.32 -2.19
N LEU A 331 -1.78 -15.13 -1.90
CA LEU A 331 -2.27 -13.99 -1.13
C LEU A 331 -1.77 -13.98 0.32
N GLN A 332 -1.68 -15.14 0.97
CA GLN A 332 -1.11 -15.26 2.30
C GLN A 332 0.37 -14.83 2.32
N LYS A 333 1.17 -15.33 1.36
CA LYS A 333 2.57 -14.91 1.22
C LYS A 333 2.69 -13.43 0.91
N LEU A 334 1.81 -12.91 0.06
CA LEU A 334 1.78 -11.49 -0.27
C LEU A 334 1.45 -10.65 0.97
N ALA A 335 0.43 -10.99 1.75
CA ALA A 335 0.08 -10.30 2.99
C ALA A 335 1.26 -10.29 3.98
N LYS A 336 1.92 -11.44 4.17
CA LYS A 336 3.12 -11.52 5.01
C LYS A 336 4.21 -10.59 4.48
N LEU A 337 4.54 -10.69 3.20
CA LEU A 337 5.60 -9.91 2.58
C LEU A 337 5.35 -8.40 2.67
N LEU A 338 4.14 -7.96 2.32
CA LEU A 338 3.75 -6.55 2.37
C LEU A 338 3.73 -6.02 3.81
N GLY A 339 3.44 -6.87 4.80
CA GLY A 339 3.49 -6.50 6.21
C GLY A 339 4.85 -6.67 6.88
N THR A 340 5.90 -7.17 6.23
CA THR A 340 7.16 -7.50 6.94
C THR A 340 8.13 -6.32 7.05
N SER A 341 8.33 -5.54 5.98
CA SER A 341 9.40 -4.53 5.97
C SER A 341 9.14 -3.39 4.99
N ASP A 342 9.22 -2.17 5.53
CA ASP A 342 9.19 -0.91 4.76
C ASP A 342 10.32 -0.82 3.75
N PHE A 343 11.49 -1.35 4.11
CA PHE A 343 12.64 -1.40 3.23
C PHE A 343 12.36 -2.23 1.97
N LEU A 344 11.86 -3.46 2.16
CA LEU A 344 11.55 -4.35 1.02
C LEU A 344 10.45 -3.77 0.16
N TRP A 345 9.46 -3.14 0.79
CA TRP A 345 8.41 -2.44 0.08
C TRP A 345 8.99 -1.35 -0.82
N GLU A 346 9.69 -0.39 -0.24
CA GLU A 346 10.06 0.83 -0.93
C GLU A 346 11.11 0.62 -2.03
N ASP A 347 12.07 -0.30 -1.83
CA ASP A 347 13.24 -0.45 -2.70
C ASP A 347 13.16 -1.61 -3.70
N PHE A 348 12.21 -2.52 -3.49
CA PHE A 348 12.08 -3.73 -4.30
C PHE A 348 10.65 -4.01 -4.71
N ILE A 349 9.73 -4.25 -3.76
CA ILE A 349 8.37 -4.70 -4.09
C ILE A 349 7.62 -3.63 -4.87
N ARG A 350 7.65 -2.36 -4.45
CA ARG A 350 6.95 -1.27 -5.14
C ARG A 350 7.44 -1.08 -6.56
N VAL A 351 8.74 -1.26 -6.81
CA VAL A 351 9.37 -1.02 -8.12
C VAL A 351 9.31 -2.26 -9.03
N GLN A 352 9.23 -3.46 -8.45
CA GLN A 352 9.35 -4.73 -9.17
C GLN A 352 8.21 -5.71 -8.86
N TYR A 353 7.03 -5.22 -8.47
CA TYR A 353 5.87 -6.06 -8.14
C TYR A 353 5.54 -7.04 -9.29
N GLU A 354 5.77 -6.62 -10.53
CA GLU A 354 5.53 -7.45 -11.71
C GLU A 354 6.42 -8.70 -11.76
N ALA A 355 7.67 -8.58 -11.30
CA ALA A 355 8.63 -9.67 -11.26
C ALA A 355 8.45 -10.55 -10.02
N LEU A 356 7.99 -9.98 -8.91
CA LEU A 356 7.74 -10.67 -7.64
C LEU A 356 6.60 -11.68 -7.74
N LEU A 357 5.46 -11.26 -8.27
CA LEU A 357 4.21 -12.02 -8.20
C LEU A 357 4.29 -13.40 -8.89
N PRO A 358 4.93 -13.57 -10.07
CA PRO A 358 5.18 -14.89 -10.63
C PRO A 358 6.03 -15.81 -9.74
N LEU A 359 6.94 -15.27 -8.92
CA LEU A 359 7.76 -16.05 -8.00
C LEU A 359 6.92 -16.63 -6.86
N LEU A 360 5.84 -15.96 -6.46
CA LEU A 360 4.95 -16.41 -5.38
C LEU A 360 4.05 -17.59 -5.78
N LYS A 361 4.02 -18.01 -7.06
CA LYS A 361 3.20 -19.13 -7.51
C LYS A 361 3.50 -20.40 -6.71
N PRO A 362 2.47 -21.18 -6.32
CA PRO A 362 2.65 -22.43 -5.55
C PRO A 362 3.47 -23.52 -6.25
N HIS A 363 3.80 -23.35 -7.54
CA HIS A 363 4.39 -24.41 -8.38
C HIS A 363 5.92 -24.42 -8.46
N ILE A 364 6.65 -23.75 -7.59
CA ILE A 364 8.09 -23.99 -7.48
C ILE A 364 8.33 -24.99 -6.35
N GLN A 365 8.47 -26.27 -6.71
CA GLN A 365 8.95 -27.37 -5.85
C GLN A 365 10.32 -27.12 -5.17
N LYS A 366 10.91 -25.94 -5.33
CA LYS A 366 12.12 -25.54 -4.60
C LYS A 366 11.68 -24.84 -3.32
N LYS A 367 12.15 -25.37 -2.18
CA LYS A 367 12.00 -24.78 -0.84
C LYS A 367 12.56 -23.34 -0.72
N ARG A 368 13.26 -22.82 -1.74
CA ARG A 368 13.99 -21.55 -1.73
C ARG A 368 13.91 -20.83 -3.07
N PHE A 369 13.80 -19.49 -3.03
CA PHE A 369 13.81 -18.54 -4.14
C PHE A 369 15.23 -18.30 -4.66
N SER A 370 16.20 -18.16 -3.76
CA SER A 370 17.61 -18.02 -4.13
C SER A 370 18.18 -19.35 -4.63
N ALA A 371 19.16 -19.28 -5.55
CA ALA A 371 19.91 -20.46 -5.96
C ALA A 371 20.90 -20.86 -4.84
N PRO A 372 21.42 -22.10 -4.86
CA PRO A 372 22.42 -22.55 -3.88
C PRO A 372 23.66 -21.64 -3.87
N MET A 373 24.17 -21.31 -2.68
CA MET A 373 25.26 -20.35 -2.48
C MET A 373 26.57 -20.80 -3.14
N GLU A 374 26.79 -22.10 -3.28
CA GLU A 374 27.96 -22.70 -3.94
C GLU A 374 28.01 -22.31 -5.43
N THR A 375 26.87 -21.98 -6.02
CA THR A 375 26.78 -21.56 -7.42
C THR A 375 26.97 -20.05 -7.62
N LEU A 376 27.01 -19.27 -6.53
CA LEU A 376 27.06 -17.81 -6.58
C LEU A 376 28.26 -17.28 -7.38
N PRO A 377 29.51 -17.76 -7.20
CA PRO A 377 30.65 -17.25 -7.96
C PRO A 377 30.47 -17.46 -9.47
N ARG A 378 30.04 -18.66 -9.89
CA ARG A 378 29.77 -18.98 -11.30
C ARG A 378 28.69 -18.06 -11.88
N ARG A 379 27.59 -17.86 -11.15
CA ARG A 379 26.48 -17.01 -11.60
C ARG A 379 26.89 -15.54 -11.72
N LEU A 380 27.74 -15.05 -10.81
CA LEU A 380 28.30 -13.71 -10.89
C LEU A 380 29.19 -13.56 -12.13
N THR A 381 30.10 -14.53 -12.38
CA THR A 381 30.91 -14.55 -13.61
C THR A 381 30.04 -14.54 -14.87
N GLU A 382 28.96 -15.32 -14.89
CA GLU A 382 28.01 -15.36 -16.01
C GLU A 382 27.25 -14.04 -16.19
N ALA A 383 26.86 -13.37 -15.10
CA ALA A 383 26.20 -12.07 -15.17
C ALA A 383 27.12 -10.98 -15.75
N LEU A 384 28.40 -11.03 -15.42
CA LEU A 384 29.42 -10.12 -15.95
C LEU A 384 29.90 -10.50 -17.36
N ALA A 385 29.60 -11.71 -17.84
CA ALA A 385 30.04 -12.19 -19.13
C ALA A 385 29.47 -11.33 -20.28
N GLY A 386 30.34 -10.96 -21.23
CA GLY A 386 29.97 -10.12 -22.37
C GLY A 386 29.84 -8.62 -22.05
N ALA A 387 30.18 -8.18 -20.83
CA ALA A 387 30.40 -6.76 -20.56
C ALA A 387 31.83 -6.37 -20.95
N HIS A 388 31.97 -5.39 -21.85
CA HIS A 388 33.27 -5.03 -22.43
C HIS A 388 33.87 -3.75 -21.85
N THR A 389 33.07 -2.92 -21.19
CA THR A 389 33.51 -1.67 -20.57
C THR A 389 33.42 -1.74 -19.05
N PHE A 390 34.22 -0.94 -18.35
CA PHE A 390 34.17 -0.83 -16.89
C PHE A 390 32.76 -0.42 -16.41
N GLU A 391 32.15 0.59 -17.04
CA GLU A 391 30.80 1.04 -16.71
C GLU A 391 29.73 -0.04 -16.90
N GLU A 392 29.85 -0.85 -17.97
CA GLU A 392 28.91 -1.95 -18.17
C GLU A 392 29.08 -3.06 -17.13
N LYS A 393 30.33 -3.44 -16.82
CA LYS A 393 30.62 -4.42 -15.76
C LYS A 393 30.08 -3.91 -14.41
N LYS A 394 30.30 -2.64 -14.07
CA LYS A 394 29.79 -1.98 -12.87
C LYS A 394 28.27 -2.04 -12.79
N ARG A 395 27.55 -1.67 -13.87
CA ARG A 395 26.08 -1.76 -13.91
C ARG A 395 25.60 -3.19 -13.66
N ARG A 396 26.15 -4.17 -14.38
CA ARG A 396 25.74 -5.59 -14.27
C ARG A 396 26.05 -6.19 -12.90
N LEU A 397 27.16 -5.78 -12.27
CA LEU A 397 27.51 -6.18 -10.90
C LEU A 397 26.43 -5.74 -9.91
N ASN A 398 26.00 -4.49 -9.99
CA ASN A 398 24.98 -3.95 -9.08
C ASN A 398 23.59 -4.55 -9.34
N GLU A 399 23.20 -4.76 -10.60
CA GLU A 399 21.97 -5.48 -10.95
C GLU A 399 21.96 -6.92 -10.40
N PHE A 400 23.09 -7.62 -10.48
CA PHE A 400 23.23 -8.95 -9.91
C PHE A 400 23.14 -8.92 -8.38
N LYS A 401 23.90 -8.03 -7.72
CA LYS A 401 23.90 -7.83 -6.27
C LYS A 401 22.47 -7.61 -5.75
N ASP A 402 21.78 -6.61 -6.31
CA ASP A 402 20.45 -6.23 -5.84
C ASP A 402 19.43 -7.35 -6.01
N ARG A 403 19.54 -8.10 -7.12
CA ARG A 403 18.70 -9.28 -7.35
C ARG A 403 18.97 -10.37 -6.32
N GLU A 404 20.22 -10.67 -6.01
CA GLU A 404 20.55 -11.73 -5.04
C GLU A 404 20.15 -11.34 -3.62
N ILE A 405 20.37 -10.09 -3.18
CA ILE A 405 19.89 -9.57 -1.88
C ILE A 405 18.38 -9.83 -1.77
N PHE A 406 17.62 -9.42 -2.80
CA PHE A 406 16.17 -9.61 -2.82
C PHE A 406 15.74 -11.08 -2.69
N LEU A 407 16.38 -11.99 -3.44
CA LEU A 407 16.03 -13.42 -3.38
C LEU A 407 16.38 -14.04 -2.02
N ILE A 408 17.48 -13.61 -1.40
CA ILE A 408 17.91 -14.03 -0.06
C ILE A 408 16.92 -13.52 0.99
N ASP A 409 16.50 -12.26 0.91
CA ASP A 409 15.53 -11.66 1.83
C ASP A 409 14.15 -12.34 1.71
N LEU A 410 13.70 -12.62 0.49
CA LEU A 410 12.46 -13.38 0.26
C LEU A 410 12.50 -14.76 0.91
N ASP A 411 13.67 -15.43 0.86
CA ASP A 411 13.84 -16.73 1.48
C ASP A 411 13.63 -16.67 2.99
N HIS A 412 14.27 -15.73 3.69
CA HIS A 412 14.09 -15.56 5.13
C HIS A 412 12.65 -15.22 5.52
N ILE A 413 11.97 -14.39 4.73
CA ILE A 413 10.65 -13.88 5.10
C ILE A 413 9.55 -14.90 4.84
N LEU A 414 9.63 -15.60 3.72
CA LEU A 414 8.55 -16.47 3.27
C LEU A 414 8.76 -17.94 3.64
N ASN A 415 9.98 -18.35 4.00
CA ASN A 415 10.27 -19.73 4.38
C ASN A 415 10.59 -19.81 5.89
N PRO A 416 9.75 -20.50 6.68
CA PRO A 416 9.99 -20.67 8.12
C PRO A 416 11.29 -21.41 8.47
N ASP A 417 11.83 -22.19 7.53
CA ASP A 417 13.07 -22.97 7.71
C ASP A 417 14.35 -22.12 7.55
N VAL A 418 14.22 -20.83 7.22
CA VAL A 418 15.35 -19.91 7.04
C VAL A 418 15.37 -18.96 8.24
N ASP A 419 16.36 -19.14 9.10
CA ASP A 419 16.57 -18.27 10.25
C ASP A 419 17.53 -17.12 9.91
N PHE A 420 17.72 -16.22 10.88
CA PHE A 420 18.57 -15.05 10.72
C PHE A 420 20.06 -15.43 10.51
N ASP A 421 20.51 -16.56 11.04
CA ASP A 421 21.89 -17.03 10.84
C ASP A 421 22.13 -17.49 9.39
N ASP A 422 21.18 -18.22 8.77
CA ASP A 422 21.22 -18.55 7.35
C ASP A 422 21.17 -17.29 6.48
N LEU A 423 20.36 -16.29 6.84
CA LEU A 423 20.33 -14.97 6.19
C LEU A 423 21.70 -14.29 6.25
N SER A 424 22.27 -14.15 7.45
CA SER A 424 23.54 -13.48 7.70
C SER A 424 24.69 -14.09 6.90
N LYS A 425 24.77 -15.42 6.87
CA LYS A 425 25.80 -16.14 6.10
C LYS A 425 25.67 -15.88 4.60
N ARG A 426 24.45 -15.91 4.07
CA ARG A 426 24.21 -15.68 2.63
C ARG A 426 24.54 -14.26 2.21
N LEU A 427 24.10 -13.27 2.98
CA LEU A 427 24.41 -11.87 2.70
C LEU A 427 25.92 -11.61 2.80
N THR A 428 26.59 -12.21 3.77
CA THR A 428 28.06 -12.16 3.92
C THR A 428 28.76 -12.76 2.70
N HIS A 429 28.39 -13.98 2.28
CA HIS A 429 28.98 -14.61 1.10
C HIS A 429 28.72 -13.80 -0.18
N LEU A 430 27.55 -13.18 -0.31
CA LEU A 430 27.26 -12.26 -1.40
C LEU A 430 28.17 -11.03 -1.38
N ALA A 431 28.33 -10.39 -0.22
CA ALA A 431 29.22 -9.26 -0.04
C ALA A 431 30.67 -9.60 -0.39
N GLU A 432 31.20 -10.73 0.08
CA GLU A 432 32.55 -11.17 -0.25
C GLU A 432 32.77 -11.33 -1.76
N ASN A 433 31.81 -11.94 -2.48
CA ASN A 433 31.92 -12.15 -3.92
C ASN A 433 31.78 -10.85 -4.71
N VAL A 434 30.87 -9.97 -4.29
CA VAL A 434 30.69 -8.65 -4.92
C VAL A 434 31.92 -7.78 -4.70
N VAL A 435 32.45 -7.71 -3.48
CA VAL A 435 33.66 -6.93 -3.15
C VAL A 435 34.86 -7.46 -3.92
N ARG A 436 35.03 -8.78 -4.00
CA ARG A 436 36.09 -9.39 -4.80
C ARG A 436 35.99 -8.99 -6.27
N ALA A 437 34.82 -9.20 -6.90
CA ALA A 437 34.61 -8.89 -8.31
C ALA A 437 34.78 -7.39 -8.61
N ALA A 438 34.29 -6.51 -7.72
CA ALA A 438 34.49 -5.07 -7.84
C ALA A 438 35.98 -4.70 -7.78
N THR A 439 36.71 -5.23 -6.79
CA THR A 439 38.13 -4.94 -6.60
C THR A 439 38.98 -5.46 -7.75
N GLU A 440 38.71 -6.67 -8.24
CA GLU A 440 39.41 -7.26 -9.39
C GLU A 440 39.18 -6.43 -10.66
N MET A 441 37.93 -6.04 -10.94
CA MET A 441 37.58 -5.18 -12.06
C MET A 441 38.27 -3.81 -12.01
N VAL A 442 38.31 -3.18 -10.83
CA VAL A 442 38.99 -1.88 -10.64
C VAL A 442 40.50 -2.04 -10.78
N TYR A 443 41.08 -3.11 -10.22
CA TYR A 443 42.51 -3.40 -10.37
C TYR A 443 42.91 -3.54 -11.84
N GLU A 444 42.16 -4.34 -12.63
CA GLU A 444 42.39 -4.48 -14.07
C GLU A 444 42.31 -3.12 -14.77
N HIS A 445 41.29 -2.31 -14.45
CA HIS A 445 41.12 -0.98 -15.03
C HIS A 445 42.28 -0.02 -14.72
N LEU A 446 42.79 -0.06 -13.49
CA LEU A 446 43.93 0.75 -13.08
C LEU A 446 45.24 0.26 -13.71
N VAL A 447 45.43 -1.06 -13.85
CA VAL A 447 46.59 -1.65 -14.51
C VAL A 447 46.64 -1.26 -15.99
N GLU A 448 45.50 -1.27 -16.70
CA GLU A 448 45.43 -0.79 -18.09
C GLU A 448 45.88 0.67 -18.24
N ARG A 449 45.65 1.50 -17.21
CA ARG A 449 45.92 2.94 -17.25
C ARG A 449 47.32 3.32 -16.76
N TYR A 450 47.82 2.66 -15.74
CA TYR A 450 49.03 3.05 -14.99
C TYR A 450 50.11 1.97 -14.98
N GLY A 451 49.82 0.74 -15.42
CA GLY A 451 50.68 -0.43 -15.26
C GLY A 451 50.48 -1.13 -13.92
N ARG A 452 51.18 -2.25 -13.73
CA ARG A 452 51.17 -3.04 -12.49
C ARG A 452 51.98 -2.34 -11.41
N PRO A 453 51.50 -2.30 -10.15
CA PRO A 453 52.25 -1.74 -9.03
C PRO A 453 53.45 -2.63 -8.70
N MET A 454 54.66 -2.11 -8.81
CA MET A 454 55.89 -2.85 -8.58
C MET A 454 56.58 -2.35 -7.30
N SER A 455 57.18 -3.26 -6.55
CA SER A 455 58.08 -2.94 -5.44
C SER A 455 59.42 -2.43 -5.96
N VAL A 456 60.23 -1.84 -5.07
CA VAL A 456 61.59 -1.40 -5.40
C VAL A 456 62.48 -2.57 -5.88
N ALA A 457 62.15 -3.81 -5.50
CA ALA A 457 62.85 -5.02 -5.93
C ALA A 457 62.34 -5.59 -7.28
N GLY A 458 61.40 -4.92 -7.95
CA GLY A 458 60.83 -5.37 -9.22
C GLY A 458 59.83 -6.53 -9.09
N LEU A 459 59.24 -6.72 -7.91
CA LEU A 459 58.17 -7.70 -7.67
C LEU A 459 56.81 -7.00 -7.65
N GLU A 460 55.76 -7.60 -8.22
CA GLU A 460 54.41 -7.02 -8.17
C GLU A 460 53.93 -6.91 -6.71
N ALA A 461 53.55 -5.70 -6.30
CA ALA A 461 53.00 -5.41 -4.99
C ALA A 461 51.60 -6.02 -4.88
N ARG A 462 51.32 -6.71 -3.78
CA ARG A 462 50.05 -7.40 -3.55
C ARG A 462 49.16 -6.59 -2.62
N TYR A 463 47.85 -6.78 -2.73
CA TYR A 463 46.88 -6.20 -1.81
C TYR A 463 46.04 -7.28 -1.11
N ALA A 464 45.43 -6.90 0.01
CA ALA A 464 44.39 -7.67 0.66
C ALA A 464 43.26 -6.74 1.11
N VAL A 465 42.04 -7.26 1.08
CA VAL A 465 40.83 -6.56 1.54
C VAL A 465 40.27 -7.34 2.73
N PHE A 466 40.13 -6.67 3.86
CA PHE A 466 39.56 -7.23 5.07
C PHE A 466 38.13 -6.73 5.24
N GLY A 467 37.19 -7.66 5.42
CA GLY A 467 35.89 -7.35 5.96
C GLY A 467 35.98 -7.14 7.47
N LEU A 468 35.46 -6.02 7.96
CA LEU A 468 35.42 -5.66 9.37
C LEU A 468 33.98 -5.73 9.91
N GLY A 469 33.85 -5.50 11.22
CA GLY A 469 32.57 -5.48 11.95
C GLY A 469 31.62 -6.61 11.55
N LYS A 470 30.43 -6.29 11.05
CA LYS A 470 29.42 -7.32 10.73
C LYS A 470 29.83 -8.22 9.57
N LEU A 471 30.50 -7.66 8.55
CA LEU A 471 31.02 -8.46 7.43
C LEU A 471 32.09 -9.45 7.94
N GLY A 472 33.03 -8.96 8.75
CA GLY A 472 34.10 -9.80 9.33
C GLY A 472 33.58 -10.83 10.33
N GLY A 473 32.46 -10.54 11.01
CA GLY A 473 31.78 -11.46 11.92
C GLY A 473 30.78 -12.42 11.24
N ALA A 474 30.60 -12.34 9.92
CA ALA A 474 29.59 -13.06 9.16
C ALA A 474 28.14 -12.86 9.66
N ASP A 475 27.83 -11.64 10.09
CA ASP A 475 26.56 -11.25 10.73
C ASP A 475 25.86 -10.08 10.00
N LEU A 476 25.90 -10.08 8.66
CA LEU A 476 25.20 -9.07 7.87
C LEU A 476 23.67 -9.26 7.92
N GLY A 477 22.94 -8.29 8.44
CA GLY A 477 21.48 -8.21 8.32
C GLY A 477 21.00 -7.33 7.16
N TYR A 478 19.68 -7.19 7.01
CA TYR A 478 18.99 -6.42 5.96
C TYR A 478 19.55 -5.01 5.69
N ALA A 479 19.92 -4.28 6.74
CA ALA A 479 20.45 -2.92 6.66
C ALA A 479 21.83 -2.88 7.32
N SER A 480 22.81 -3.45 6.61
CA SER A 480 24.21 -3.46 7.06
C SER A 480 25.11 -2.80 6.04
N ASP A 481 26.00 -1.95 6.53
CA ASP A 481 27.14 -1.44 5.78
C ASP A 481 28.17 -2.55 5.53
N ILE A 482 29.00 -2.35 4.50
CA ILE A 482 30.12 -3.21 4.14
C ILE A 482 31.39 -2.52 4.61
N GLU A 483 31.80 -2.83 5.83
CA GLU A 483 32.98 -2.23 6.46
C GLU A 483 34.25 -2.88 5.92
N LEU A 484 35.11 -2.12 5.24
CA LEU A 484 36.31 -2.63 4.57
C LEU A 484 37.60 -1.95 5.03
N LEU A 485 38.69 -2.71 5.07
CA LEU A 485 40.06 -2.21 5.21
C LEU A 485 40.94 -2.80 4.11
N PHE A 486 41.67 -1.93 3.41
CA PHE A 486 42.60 -2.34 2.35
C PHE A 486 44.03 -2.19 2.84
N VAL A 487 44.83 -3.21 2.58
CA VAL A 487 46.28 -3.19 2.81
C VAL A 487 47.05 -3.60 1.56
N TYR A 488 48.30 -3.16 1.45
CA TYR A 488 49.20 -3.57 0.37
C TYR A 488 50.62 -3.84 0.88
N SER A 489 51.38 -4.67 0.15
CA SER A 489 52.63 -5.24 0.63
C SER A 489 53.83 -4.29 0.61
N ASP A 490 54.02 -3.52 -0.47
CA ASP A 490 55.28 -2.81 -0.71
C ASP A 490 55.09 -1.43 -1.32
N LYS A 491 55.97 -0.51 -0.92
CA LYS A 491 56.15 0.78 -1.60
C LYS A 491 56.87 0.59 -2.93
N GLY A 492 56.62 1.50 -3.86
CA GLY A 492 57.22 1.50 -5.18
C GLY A 492 56.39 2.32 -6.16
N GLN A 493 56.45 1.95 -7.43
CA GLN A 493 55.74 2.65 -8.51
C GLN A 493 55.17 1.64 -9.50
N THR A 494 54.18 2.09 -10.28
CA THR A 494 53.64 1.29 -11.36
C THR A 494 54.57 1.24 -12.57
N ASP A 495 54.49 0.17 -13.37
CA ASP A 495 55.41 -0.07 -14.51
C ASP A 495 54.90 0.45 -15.87
N GLY A 496 53.79 1.20 -15.90
CA GLY A 496 53.20 1.72 -17.12
C GLY A 496 53.77 3.07 -17.57
N GLU A 497 53.36 3.52 -18.76
CA GLU A 497 53.81 4.80 -19.35
C GLU A 497 53.50 6.01 -18.46
N LYS A 498 52.37 5.98 -17.76
CA LYS A 498 51.96 6.98 -16.77
C LYS A 498 52.20 6.43 -15.36
N SER A 499 53.46 6.24 -14.99
CA SER A 499 53.84 5.72 -13.68
C SER A 499 53.30 6.60 -12.54
N ILE A 500 52.73 5.96 -11.51
CA ILE A 500 52.30 6.58 -10.25
C ILE A 500 52.87 5.80 -9.06
N SER A 501 52.87 6.40 -7.87
CA SER A 501 53.31 5.67 -6.67
C SER A 501 52.33 4.55 -6.30
N ASN A 502 52.83 3.47 -5.68
CA ASN A 502 51.94 2.40 -5.18
C ASN A 502 50.93 2.94 -4.17
N THR A 503 51.30 3.95 -3.37
CA THR A 503 50.37 4.61 -2.44
C THR A 503 49.18 5.22 -3.20
N GLU A 504 49.43 5.99 -4.26
CA GLU A 504 48.36 6.56 -5.09
C GLU A 504 47.55 5.48 -5.82
N PHE A 505 48.22 4.44 -6.35
CA PHE A 505 47.54 3.34 -7.03
C PHE A 505 46.55 2.63 -6.11
N PHE A 506 46.97 2.26 -4.89
CA PHE A 506 46.10 1.59 -3.94
C PHE A 506 45.05 2.52 -3.32
N GLU A 507 45.32 3.83 -3.19
CA GLU A 507 44.27 4.80 -2.84
C GLU A 507 43.18 4.89 -3.93
N PHE A 508 43.56 4.85 -5.21
CA PHE A 508 42.61 4.78 -6.31
C PHE A 508 41.83 3.46 -6.30
N LEU A 509 42.51 2.34 -6.06
CA LEU A 509 41.85 1.02 -5.94
C LEU A 509 40.74 1.06 -4.89
N VAL A 510 41.02 1.60 -3.70
CA VAL A 510 40.02 1.70 -2.62
C VAL A 510 38.84 2.58 -3.03
N ARG A 511 39.14 3.79 -3.52
CA ARG A 511 38.10 4.78 -3.85
C ARG A 511 37.22 4.31 -4.99
N GLU A 512 37.81 3.76 -6.05
CA GLU A 512 37.09 3.29 -7.22
C GLU A 512 36.33 1.98 -6.93
N THR A 513 36.84 1.11 -6.06
CA THR A 513 36.09 -0.07 -5.59
C THR A 513 34.85 0.36 -4.80
N ALA A 514 35.00 1.30 -3.87
CA ALA A 514 33.87 1.84 -3.11
C ALA A 514 32.83 2.53 -4.02
N GLN A 515 33.26 3.17 -5.11
CA GLN A 515 32.37 3.78 -6.12
C GLN A 515 31.75 2.77 -7.10
N ALA A 516 32.38 1.62 -7.30
CA ALA A 516 31.87 0.56 -8.17
C ALA A 516 30.70 -0.21 -7.52
N ILE A 517 30.66 -0.28 -6.19
CA ILE A 517 29.58 -0.91 -5.42
C ILE A 517 28.56 0.16 -5.04
N GLU A 518 27.40 0.14 -5.67
CA GLU A 518 26.37 1.16 -5.48
C GLU A 518 25.31 0.68 -4.47
N ALA A 519 25.10 1.49 -3.43
CA ALA A 519 24.02 1.30 -2.49
C ALA A 519 22.76 2.04 -2.97
N LYS A 520 21.60 1.40 -2.91
CA LYS A 520 20.31 2.06 -3.24
C LYS A 520 19.93 3.11 -2.19
N ARG A 521 20.36 2.92 -0.95
CA ARG A 521 20.13 3.80 0.20
C ARG A 521 21.33 3.78 1.13
N GLU A 522 21.45 4.83 1.93
CA GLU A 522 22.40 4.88 3.03
C GLU A 522 22.15 3.73 4.02
N GLY A 523 23.22 3.09 4.50
CA GLY A 523 23.12 2.01 5.48
C GLY A 523 22.91 0.60 4.91
N ILE A 524 22.84 0.44 3.58
CA ILE A 524 22.44 -0.84 2.95
C ILE A 524 23.43 -1.25 1.87
N PHE A 525 24.28 -2.22 2.22
CA PHE A 525 25.37 -2.66 1.35
C PHE A 525 26.29 -1.51 0.94
N GLN A 526 26.30 -0.43 1.72
CA GLN A 526 27.11 0.74 1.47
C GLN A 526 28.52 0.49 1.99
N VAL A 527 29.51 0.75 1.14
CA VAL A 527 30.91 0.57 1.55
C VAL A 527 31.29 1.64 2.58
N ASP A 528 31.70 1.18 3.76
CA ASP A 528 32.19 2.03 4.85
C ASP A 528 33.69 1.79 5.07
N LEU A 529 34.46 2.88 5.02
CA LEU A 529 35.91 2.88 5.16
C LEU A 529 36.37 3.56 6.47
N ARG A 530 35.45 3.90 7.38
CA ARG A 530 35.75 4.67 8.60
C ARG A 530 36.57 3.91 9.64
N LEU A 531 36.55 2.58 9.61
CA LEU A 531 37.26 1.73 10.58
C LEU A 531 38.76 1.54 10.26
N ARG A 532 39.28 2.18 9.21
CA ARG A 532 40.71 2.16 8.88
C ARG A 532 41.57 2.88 9.95
N PRO A 533 42.87 2.57 10.07
CA PRO A 533 43.77 3.27 10.99
C PRO A 533 43.68 4.80 10.86
N HIS A 534 43.57 5.50 11.99
CA HIS A 534 43.33 6.96 12.06
C HIS A 534 41.99 7.45 11.47
N GLY A 535 41.06 6.54 11.18
CA GLY A 535 39.71 6.85 10.71
C GLY A 535 39.72 7.71 9.45
N ASN A 536 38.85 8.74 9.42
CA ASN A 536 38.74 9.64 8.27
C ASN A 536 40.01 10.43 7.93
N ALA A 537 40.92 10.61 8.90
CA ALA A 537 42.17 11.31 8.71
C ALA A 537 43.32 10.39 8.22
N GLY A 538 43.09 9.08 8.20
CA GLY A 538 44.05 8.08 7.75
C GLY A 538 44.00 7.81 6.24
N PRO A 539 45.10 7.25 5.69
CA PRO A 539 45.16 6.86 4.27
C PRO A 539 44.08 5.82 3.96
N LEU A 540 43.56 5.84 2.72
CA LEU A 540 42.52 4.89 2.31
C LEU A 540 43.03 3.44 2.22
N ALA A 541 44.32 3.25 1.91
CA ALA A 541 45.01 1.97 1.93
C ALA A 541 46.26 2.03 2.81
N CYS A 542 46.50 1.00 3.61
CA CYS A 542 47.67 0.93 4.50
C CYS A 542 48.76 0.02 3.92
N SER A 543 50.02 0.49 3.94
CA SER A 543 51.17 -0.41 3.69
C SER A 543 51.36 -1.35 4.88
N LEU A 544 51.70 -2.61 4.61
CA LEU A 544 52.09 -3.60 5.62
C LEU A 544 53.47 -3.32 6.23
#